data_AF-A0A6N9VFR7-F1
#
_entry.id   AF-A0A6N9VFR7-F1
#
_cell.length_a   1.000
_cell.length_b   1.000
_cell.length_c   1.000
_cell.angle_alpha   90.00
_cell.angle_beta   90.00
_cell.angle_gamma   90.00
#
_symmetry.space_group_name_H-M   'P 1'
#
loop_
_entity.id
_entity.type
_entity.pdbx_description
1 polymer ?
#
loop_
_entity_poly.entity_id
_entity_poly.type
_entity_poly.pdbx_seq_one_letter_code
_entity_poly.pdbx_strand_id
1 'polypeptide(L)' 'AEELGAEQVFARLLTVQVPYHSPQMDRIKDELLASLAGLAPRPAQVPVHLTGIEGPADGVALDAAYWWRNVR' A
#
# COMPACT_ATOMS: atom_id res chain seq x y z
N ALA A 1 23.03 -3.48 -1.18
CA ALA A 1 23.47 -2.67 -2.33
C ALA A 1 24.88 -3.07 -2.77
N GLU A 2 25.81 -3.24 -1.83
CA GLU A 2 27.16 -3.74 -2.13
C GLU A 2 27.15 -5.14 -2.77
N GLU A 3 26.37 -6.09 -2.22
CA GLU A 3 26.19 -7.42 -2.81
C GLU A 3 25.63 -7.37 -4.25
N LEU A 4 24.52 -6.65 -4.47
CA LEU A 4 23.95 -6.44 -5.81
C LEU A 4 24.94 -5.74 -6.76
N GLY A 5 25.75 -4.82 -6.24
CA GLY A 5 26.80 -4.16 -7.01
C GLY A 5 27.91 -5.10 -7.44
N ALA A 6 28.29 -6.07 -6.58
CA ALA A 6 29.23 -7.13 -6.93
C ALA A 6 28.69 -8.03 -8.06
N GLU A 7 27.37 -8.18 -8.15
CA GLU A 7 26.66 -8.87 -9.24
C GLU A 7 26.40 -7.99 -10.47
N GLN A 8 26.89 -6.74 -10.49
CA GLN A 8 26.64 -5.74 -11.54
C GLN A 8 25.14 -5.41 -11.75
N VAL A 9 24.32 -5.61 -10.73
CA VAL A 9 22.90 -5.24 -10.71
C VAL A 9 22.74 -3.81 -10.22
N PHE A 10 22.01 -2.98 -10.98
CA PHE A 10 21.73 -1.61 -10.56
C PHE A 10 20.85 -1.58 -9.31
N ALA A 11 21.33 -0.92 -8.25
CA ALA A 11 20.58 -0.69 -7.03
C ALA A 11 20.85 0.73 -6.52
N ARG A 12 19.80 1.41 -6.08
CA ARG A 12 19.89 2.77 -5.54
C ARG A 12 19.07 2.88 -4.26
N LEU A 13 19.69 3.39 -3.20
CA LEU A 13 18.96 3.76 -2.00
C LEU A 13 18.07 4.97 -2.27
N LEU A 14 16.81 4.85 -1.88
CA LEU A 14 15.84 5.93 -2.01
C LEU A 14 15.92 6.86 -0.79
N THR A 15 15.86 8.17 -1.02
CA THR A 15 15.81 9.18 0.04
C THR A 15 14.37 9.28 0.56
N VAL A 16 13.98 8.35 1.42
CA VAL A 16 12.65 8.30 2.05
C VAL A 16 12.77 8.35 3.57
N GLN A 17 11.75 8.93 4.22
CA GLN A 17 11.70 9.03 5.68
C GLN A 17 11.14 7.77 6.33
N VAL A 18 10.34 7.01 5.58
CA VAL A 18 9.60 5.85 6.07
C VAL A 18 9.77 4.71 5.07
N PRO A 19 10.05 3.47 5.53
CA PRO A 19 10.08 2.30 4.67
C PRO A 19 8.64 1.83 4.37
N TYR A 20 7.99 2.43 3.36
CA TYR A 20 6.65 2.03 2.92
C TYR A 20 6.61 0.56 2.43
N HIS A 21 5.44 -0.08 2.47
CA HIS A 21 5.23 -1.47 2.01
C HIS A 21 6.15 -2.52 2.65
N SER A 22 6.55 -2.28 3.90
CA SER A 22 7.47 -3.14 4.64
C SER A 22 6.85 -3.56 5.99
N PRO A 23 7.37 -4.62 6.64
CA PRO A 23 6.93 -5.02 7.99
C PRO A 23 6.95 -3.88 9.03
N GLN A 24 7.75 -2.85 8.80
CA GLN A 24 7.81 -1.68 9.67
C GLN A 24 6.48 -0.91 9.72
N MET A 25 5.60 -1.08 8.72
CA MET A 25 4.26 -0.47 8.69
C MET A 25 3.28 -1.13 9.67
N ASP A 26 3.57 -2.35 10.15
CA ASP A 26 2.67 -3.08 11.06
C ASP A 26 2.38 -2.30 12.36
N ARG A 27 3.26 -1.36 12.73
CA ARG A 27 3.13 -0.47 13.90
C ARG A 27 1.96 0.51 13.82
N ILE A 28 1.50 0.87 12.63
CA ILE A 28 0.42 1.85 12.44
C ILE A 28 -0.92 1.19 12.09
N LYS A 29 -0.96 -0.15 12.00
CA LYS A 29 -2.10 -0.89 11.49
C LYS A 29 -3.40 -0.55 12.23
N ASP A 30 -3.40 -0.68 13.56
CA ASP A 30 -4.62 -0.53 14.35
C ASP A 30 -5.11 0.92 14.36
N GLU A 31 -4.21 1.88 14.46
CA GLU A 31 -4.53 3.31 14.40
C GLU A 31 -5.09 3.71 13.02
N LEU A 32 -4.49 3.19 11.94
CA LEU A 32 -4.97 3.43 10.58
C LEU A 32 -6.38 2.86 10.39
N LEU A 33 -6.60 1.60 10.79
CA LEU A 33 -7.91 0.95 10.67
C LEU A 33 -8.98 1.70 11.47
N ALA A 34 -8.67 2.12 12.69
CA ALA A 34 -9.58 2.91 13.51
C ALA A 34 -9.90 4.27 12.87
N SER A 35 -8.89 4.96 12.35
CA SER A 35 -9.05 6.27 11.70
C SER A 35 -9.90 6.19 10.43
N LEU A 36 -9.86 5.06 9.73
CA LEU A 36 -10.60 4.83 8.48
C LEU A 36 -11.93 4.08 8.69
N ALA A 37 -12.30 3.75 9.93
CA ALA A 37 -13.50 2.94 10.22
C ALA A 37 -14.81 3.61 9.76
N GLY A 38 -14.83 4.94 9.64
CA GLY A 38 -15.98 5.72 9.17
C GLY A 38 -16.13 5.84 7.66
N LEU A 39 -15.25 5.21 6.86
CA LEU A 39 -15.36 5.27 5.41
C LEU A 39 -16.65 4.60 4.93
N ALA A 40 -17.36 5.26 4.02
CA ALA A 40 -18.50 4.72 3.28
C ALA A 40 -18.18 4.72 1.77
N PRO A 41 -17.42 3.72 1.29
CA PRO A 41 -17.03 3.66 -0.12
C PRO A 41 -18.26 3.48 -1.01
N ARG A 42 -18.20 4.01 -2.23
CA ARG A 42 -19.30 3.98 -3.20
C ARG A 42 -18.83 3.35 -4.50
N PRO A 43 -19.75 2.80 -5.31
CA PRO A 43 -19.41 2.31 -6.64
C PRO A 43 -18.66 3.38 -7.45
N ALA A 44 -17.56 2.98 -8.07
CA ALA A 44 -16.79 3.86 -8.92
C ALA A 44 -17.58 4.14 -10.21
N GLN A 45 -17.62 5.41 -10.64
CA GLN A 45 -18.28 5.80 -11.89
C GLN A 45 -17.38 5.60 -13.13
N VAL A 46 -16.09 5.42 -12.88
CA VAL A 46 -15.05 5.17 -13.87
C VAL A 46 -14.22 3.98 -13.36
N PRO A 47 -13.74 3.08 -14.24
CA PRO A 47 -12.91 1.96 -13.80
C PRO A 47 -11.69 2.42 -12.99
N VAL A 48 -11.53 1.86 -11.80
CA VAL A 48 -10.34 2.06 -10.96
C VAL A 48 -9.54 0.78 -11.01
N HIS A 49 -8.31 0.84 -11.51
CA HIS A 49 -7.41 -0.32 -11.51
C HIS A 49 -6.55 -0.29 -10.24
N LEU A 50 -6.59 -1.37 -9.47
CA LEU A 50 -5.88 -1.45 -8.20
C LEU A 50 -4.44 -1.91 -8.41
N THR A 51 -3.53 -1.37 -7.60
CA THR A 51 -2.10 -1.76 -7.59
C THR A 51 -1.71 -2.54 -6.34
N GLY A 52 -2.49 -2.45 -5.26
CA GLY A 52 -2.28 -3.19 -4.02
C GLY A 52 -2.94 -4.57 -4.00
N ILE A 53 -3.87 -4.84 -4.92
CA ILE A 53 -4.44 -6.16 -5.19
C ILE A 53 -4.75 -6.27 -6.69
N GLU A 54 -4.84 -7.49 -7.18
CA GLU A 54 -5.24 -7.74 -8.56
C GLU A 54 -6.72 -7.42 -8.78
N GLY A 55 -7.02 -6.87 -9.97
CA GLY A 55 -8.37 -6.62 -10.43
C GLY A 55 -8.84 -5.15 -10.35
N PRO A 56 -9.98 -4.83 -10.96
CA PRO A 56 -10.60 -3.52 -10.83
C PRO A 56 -11.21 -3.35 -9.44
N ALA A 57 -11.30 -2.10 -8.98
CA ALA A 57 -12.04 -1.78 -7.78
C ALA A 57 -13.54 -1.89 -8.06
N ASP A 58 -14.24 -2.66 -7.23
CA ASP A 58 -15.70 -2.65 -7.15
C ASP A 58 -16.24 -1.43 -6.39
N GLY A 59 -15.39 -0.44 -6.08
CA GLY A 59 -15.72 0.82 -5.40
C GLY A 59 -16.10 0.67 -3.93
N VAL A 60 -17.03 -0.23 -3.60
CA VAL A 60 -17.44 -0.61 -2.24
C VAL A 60 -16.33 -1.34 -1.48
N ALA A 61 -15.39 -1.94 -2.21
CA ALA A 61 -14.25 -2.65 -1.67
C ALA A 61 -13.07 -1.73 -1.23
N LEU A 62 -13.19 -0.41 -1.37
CA LEU A 62 -12.16 0.58 -0.98
C LEU A 62 -12.30 1.00 0.49
N ASP A 63 -12.51 0.02 1.37
CA ASP A 63 -12.69 0.20 2.80
C ASP A 63 -11.36 0.32 3.57
N ALA A 64 -11.43 0.46 4.91
CA ALA A 64 -10.25 0.55 5.76
C ALA A 64 -9.29 -0.65 5.58
N ALA A 65 -9.82 -1.85 5.37
CA ALA A 65 -9.01 -3.05 5.20
C ALA A 65 -8.25 -3.05 3.86
N TYR A 66 -8.89 -2.57 2.80
CA TYR A 66 -8.22 -2.33 1.53
C TYR A 66 -7.06 -1.33 1.67
N TRP A 67 -7.29 -0.20 2.35
CA TRP A 67 -6.24 0.80 2.52
C TRP A 67 -5.06 0.28 3.37
N TRP A 68 -5.31 -0.53 4.39
CA TRP A 68 -4.24 -1.23 5.10
C TRP A 68 -3.44 -2.14 4.16
N ARG A 69 -4.12 -2.95 3.34
CA ARG A 69 -3.47 -3.82 2.35
C ARG A 69 -2.75 -3.06 1.23
N ASN A 70 -3.14 -1.82 0.95
CA ASN A 70 -2.39 -0.97 0.04
C ASN A 70 -1.10 -0.44 0.69
N VAL A 71 -1.14 -0.09 1.97
CA VAL A 71 0.04 0.37 2.73
C VAL A 71 1.08 -0.74 2.93
N ARG A 72 0.64 -1.99 3.10
CA ARG A 72 1.49 -3.12 3.49
C ARG A 72 1.61 -4.20 2.43
#